data_AF-A0A961RJD0-F1
#
_entry.id   AF-A0A961RJD0-F1
#
_cell.length_a   1.000
_cell.length_b   1.000
_cell.length_c   1.000
_cell.angle_alpha   90.00
_cell.angle_beta   90.00
_cell.angle_gamma   90.00
#
_symmetry.space_group_name_H-M   'P 1'
#
loop_
_entity.id
_entity.type
_entity.pdbx_description
1 polymer ?
#
loop_
_entity_poly.entity_id
_entity_poly.type
_entity_poly.pdbx_seq_one_letter_code
_entity_poly.pdbx_strand_id
1 'polypeptide(L)'
;MPAIIDLTAREILDSRGNPTVEVDALLEDGSFGRAAVPSGASTGAHEAVELRDGGKRYLGKGVEKAVQAVNGEIAEALIGYDAEEQLAIDMAMIELDGSENKGRLGANAILGASLAIAKASAEASGLPLYRYVGGTNAHLLPVPMMNII
;
A
#
# COMPACT_ATOMS: atom_id res chain seq x y z
N MET A 1 16.85 10.72 -8.44
CA MET A 1 15.94 10.21 -7.44
C MET A 1 14.65 11.01 -7.61
N PRO A 2 13.63 10.42 -8.24
CA PRO A 2 12.43 11.14 -8.64
C PRO A 2 11.52 11.35 -7.42
N ALA A 3 11.01 12.57 -7.27
CA ALA A 3 10.07 12.88 -6.21
C ALA A 3 8.69 12.27 -6.49
N ILE A 4 7.94 11.94 -5.43
CA ILE A 4 6.53 11.56 -5.54
C ILE A 4 5.73 12.81 -5.94
N ILE A 5 4.99 12.73 -7.05
CA ILE A 5 4.19 13.86 -7.54
C ILE A 5 2.69 13.63 -7.44
N ASP A 6 2.24 12.36 -7.40
CA ASP A 6 0.83 12.02 -7.19
C ASP A 6 0.67 10.66 -6.50
N LEU A 7 -0.35 10.58 -5.65
CA LEU A 7 -0.83 9.36 -5.01
C LEU A 7 -2.34 9.31 -5.12
N THR A 8 -2.86 8.35 -5.90
CA THR A 8 -4.29 8.19 -6.14
C THR A 8 -4.76 6.78 -5.78
N ALA A 9 -5.75 6.68 -4.92
CA ALA A 9 -6.40 5.45 -4.52
C ALA A 9 -7.82 5.31 -5.06
N ARG A 10 -8.24 4.05 -5.19
CA ARG A 10 -9.59 3.63 -5.60
C ARG A 10 -10.02 2.37 -4.87
N GLU A 11 -11.33 2.20 -4.76
CA GLU A 11 -11.93 0.95 -4.29
C GLU A 11 -12.05 -0.04 -5.46
N ILE A 12 -11.54 -1.25 -5.27
CA ILE A 12 -11.67 -2.39 -6.18
C ILE A 12 -12.22 -3.61 -5.43
N LEU A 13 -12.42 -4.75 -6.11
CA LEU A 13 -12.89 -5.98 -5.46
C LEU A 13 -11.77 -7.03 -5.33
N ASP A 14 -11.70 -7.68 -4.17
CA ASP A 14 -10.86 -8.84 -3.91
C ASP A 14 -11.39 -10.11 -4.62
N SER A 15 -10.65 -11.21 -4.53
CA SER A 15 -11.04 -12.51 -5.10
C SER A 15 -12.32 -13.12 -4.51
N ARG A 16 -12.84 -12.55 -3.41
CA ARG A 16 -14.07 -12.95 -2.73
C ARG A 16 -15.22 -11.97 -3.00
N GLY A 17 -15.02 -10.96 -3.85
CA GLY A 17 -15.99 -9.91 -4.15
C GLY A 17 -16.19 -8.88 -3.04
N ASN A 18 -15.30 -8.79 -2.06
CA ASN A 18 -15.32 -7.73 -1.05
C ASN A 18 -14.47 -6.53 -1.51
N PRO A 19 -14.86 -5.30 -1.15
CA PRO A 19 -14.03 -4.13 -1.41
C PRO A 19 -12.62 -4.22 -0.84
N THR A 20 -11.64 -3.68 -1.56
CA THR A 20 -10.27 -3.45 -1.08
C THR A 20 -9.67 -2.22 -1.78
N VAL A 21 -8.55 -1.73 -1.26
CA VAL A 21 -7.88 -0.51 -1.73
C VAL A 21 -6.84 -0.87 -2.81
N GLU A 22 -6.85 -0.11 -3.90
CA GLU A 22 -5.75 -0.05 -4.87
C GLU A 22 -5.19 1.37 -4.90
N VAL A 23 -3.86 1.49 -4.85
CA VAL A 23 -3.15 2.77 -4.87
C VAL A 23 -2.22 2.82 -6.07
N ASP A 24 -2.23 3.95 -6.74
CA ASP A 24 -1.30 4.36 -7.78
C ASP A 24 -0.34 5.42 -7.23
N ALA A 25 0.94 5.31 -7.55
CA ALA A 25 1.98 6.29 -7.28
C ALA A 25 2.62 6.72 -8.60
N LEU A 26 2.75 8.03 -8.81
CA LEU A 26 3.42 8.63 -9.96
C LEU A 26 4.60 9.47 -9.48
N LEU A 27 5.74 9.30 -10.13
CA LEU A 27 6.97 10.02 -9.82
C LEU A 27 7.27 11.09 -10.88
N GLU A 28 8.16 12.03 -10.53
CA GLU A 28 8.51 13.18 -11.38
C GLU A 28 9.10 12.78 -12.75
N ASP A 29 9.81 11.66 -12.83
CA ASP A 29 10.37 11.12 -14.08
C ASP A 29 9.36 10.34 -14.93
N GLY A 30 8.11 10.25 -14.47
CA GLY A 30 7.02 9.54 -15.12
C GLY A 30 6.91 8.07 -14.75
N SER A 31 7.78 7.54 -13.87
CA SER A 31 7.64 6.19 -13.34
C SER A 31 6.39 6.03 -12.48
N PHE A 32 5.81 4.84 -12.54
CA PHE A 32 4.47 4.52 -12.08
C PHE A 32 4.44 3.19 -11.32
N GLY A 33 3.80 3.19 -10.16
CA GLY A 33 3.59 2.00 -9.35
C GLY A 33 2.15 1.82 -8.96
N ARG A 34 1.64 0.59 -9.06
CA ARG A 34 0.27 0.24 -8.65
C ARG A 34 0.27 -0.93 -7.68
N ALA A 35 -0.43 -0.80 -6.56
CA ALA A 35 -0.59 -1.87 -5.59
C ALA A 35 -2.04 -2.00 -5.11
N ALA A 36 -2.59 -3.20 -5.30
CA ALA A 36 -3.82 -3.64 -4.64
C ALA A 36 -3.47 -4.34 -3.33
N VAL A 37 -4.18 -4.01 -2.26
CA VAL A 37 -3.94 -4.60 -0.94
C VAL A 37 -4.83 -5.84 -0.76
N PRO A 38 -4.28 -6.99 -0.37
CA PRO A 38 -5.10 -8.16 -0.07
C PRO A 38 -5.90 -7.92 1.20
N SER A 39 -7.18 -8.29 1.19
CA SER A 39 -7.97 -8.32 2.42
C SER A 39 -7.58 -9.53 3.27
N GLY A 40 -7.25 -9.31 4.54
CA GLY A 40 -7.09 -10.39 5.50
C GLY A 40 -8.42 -11.05 5.85
N ALA A 41 -8.36 -12.29 6.34
CA ALA A 41 -9.44 -12.91 7.11
C ALA A 41 -9.08 -13.00 8.60
N SER A 42 -7.85 -12.64 8.96
CA SER A 42 -7.33 -12.79 10.32
C SER A 42 -7.95 -11.75 11.25
N THR A 43 -8.39 -12.20 12.42
CA THR A 43 -8.99 -11.37 13.48
C THR A 43 -8.04 -11.26 14.67
N GLY A 44 -6.72 -11.37 14.44
CA GLY A 44 -5.72 -11.26 15.49
C GLY A 44 -5.80 -9.89 16.16
N ALA A 45 -6.07 -9.85 17.47
CA ALA A 45 -6.23 -8.61 18.23
C ALA A 45 -4.96 -7.73 18.28
N HIS A 46 -3.81 -8.29 17.88
CA HIS A 46 -2.50 -7.62 17.85
C HIS A 46 -2.03 -7.32 16.42
N GLU A 47 -2.85 -7.56 15.40
CA GLU A 47 -2.51 -7.25 14.02
C GLU A 47 -2.83 -5.79 13.67
N ALA A 48 -2.19 -5.30 12.60
CA ALA A 48 -2.52 -4.00 12.05
C ALA A 48 -3.97 -4.01 11.54
N VAL A 49 -4.70 -2.93 11.81
CA VAL A 49 -6.16 -2.88 11.62
C VAL A 49 -6.49 -2.31 10.25
N GLU A 50 -7.22 -3.09 9.46
CA GLU A 50 -7.81 -2.62 8.22
C GLU A 50 -8.96 -1.63 8.49
N LEU A 51 -8.95 -0.48 7.81
CA LEU A 51 -10.04 0.49 7.91
C LEU A 51 -11.17 0.13 6.96
N ARG A 52 -12.34 -0.16 7.56
CA ARG A 52 -13.60 -0.47 6.86
C ARG A 52 -14.64 0.61 7.11
N ASP A 53 -15.51 0.84 6.14
CA ASP A 53 -16.53 1.90 6.18
C ASP A 53 -17.58 1.66 7.27
N GLY A 54 -17.99 0.41 7.46
CA GLY A 54 -19.22 0.07 8.16
C GLY A 54 -20.47 0.43 7.36
N GLY A 55 -21.64 0.41 8.00
CA GLY A 55 -22.90 0.80 7.36
C GLY A 55 -23.45 -0.25 6.38
N LYS A 56 -24.20 0.20 5.36
CA LYS A 56 -24.99 -0.67 4.47
C LYS A 56 -24.23 -1.18 3.24
N ARG A 57 -23.33 -0.37 2.66
CA ARG A 57 -22.58 -0.75 1.44
C ARG A 57 -21.71 -1.96 1.74
N TYR A 58 -21.77 -2.96 0.85
CA TYR A 58 -21.00 -4.22 0.98
C TYR A 58 -21.08 -4.87 2.36
N LEU A 59 -22.24 -4.79 3.04
CA LEU A 59 -22.43 -5.31 4.40
C LEU A 59 -21.44 -4.73 5.42
N GLY A 60 -21.06 -3.47 5.23
CA GLY A 60 -20.11 -2.75 6.07
C GLY A 60 -18.65 -2.92 5.69
N LYS A 61 -18.35 -3.68 4.63
CA LYS A 61 -16.98 -3.98 4.19
C LYS A 61 -16.42 -2.99 3.16
N GLY A 62 -17.12 -1.89 2.88
CA GLY A 62 -16.58 -0.81 2.04
C GLY A 62 -15.25 -0.28 2.57
N VAL A 63 -14.45 0.36 1.71
CA VAL A 63 -13.14 0.92 2.05
C VAL A 63 -12.98 2.38 1.56
N GLU A 64 -14.08 3.09 1.35
CA GLU A 64 -14.04 4.50 0.93
C GLU A 64 -13.27 5.38 1.93
N LYS A 65 -13.34 5.10 3.24
CA LYS A 65 -12.56 5.82 4.25
C LYS A 65 -11.06 5.63 4.07
N ALA A 66 -10.62 4.40 3.77
CA ALA A 66 -9.21 4.11 3.51
C ALA A 66 -8.74 4.76 2.19
N VAL A 67 -9.60 4.76 1.16
CA VAL A 67 -9.33 5.48 -0.09
C VAL A 67 -9.18 6.99 0.15
N GLN A 68 -10.05 7.58 0.97
CA GLN A 68 -9.96 8.99 1.36
C GLN A 68 -8.69 9.29 2.16
N ALA A 69 -8.26 8.39 3.04
CA ALA A 69 -7.01 8.53 3.78
C ALA A 69 -5.79 8.59 2.84
N VAL A 70 -5.78 7.77 1.78
CA VAL A 70 -4.71 7.82 0.76
C VAL A 70 -4.78 9.12 -0.04
N ASN A 71 -5.95 9.46 -0.59
CA ASN A 71 -6.13 10.64 -1.46
C ASN A 71 -6.02 11.98 -0.73
N GLY A 72 -6.11 11.98 0.60
CA GLY A 72 -6.02 13.16 1.46
C GLY A 72 -4.71 13.15 2.25
N GLU A 73 -4.80 12.82 3.54
CA GLU A 73 -3.70 12.98 4.49
C GLU A 73 -2.38 12.33 4.05
N ILE A 74 -2.42 11.12 3.47
CA ILE A 74 -1.19 10.42 3.04
C ILE A 74 -0.59 11.10 1.81
N ALA A 75 -1.40 11.43 0.80
CA ALA A 75 -0.91 12.13 -0.39
C ALA A 75 -0.32 13.50 -0.01
N GLU A 76 -1.03 14.30 0.79
CA GLU A 76 -0.56 15.61 1.25
C GLU A 76 0.77 15.52 2.03
N ALA A 77 0.97 14.46 2.81
CA ALA A 77 2.18 14.27 3.60
C ALA A 77 3.38 13.79 2.77
N LEU A 78 3.17 13.02 1.69
CA LEU A 78 4.25 12.34 0.95
C LEU A 78 4.61 13.00 -0.38
N ILE A 79 3.77 13.86 -0.95
CA ILE A 79 4.14 14.59 -2.18
C ILE A 79 5.45 15.37 -1.94
N GLY A 80 6.38 15.24 -2.87
CA GLY A 80 7.72 15.85 -2.80
C GLY A 80 8.77 15.01 -2.07
N TYR A 81 8.39 13.89 -1.42
CA TYR A 81 9.36 12.96 -0.86
C TYR A 81 10.14 12.27 -1.97
N ASP A 82 11.40 11.94 -1.67
CA ASP A 82 12.19 11.04 -2.50
C ASP A 82 11.61 9.63 -2.42
N ALA A 83 11.17 9.10 -3.56
CA ALA A 83 10.53 7.79 -3.65
C ALA A 83 11.48 6.62 -3.33
N GLU A 84 12.80 6.82 -3.39
CA GLU A 84 13.79 5.78 -3.09
C GLU A 84 14.01 5.61 -1.57
N GLU A 85 13.62 6.60 -0.75
CA GLU A 85 13.74 6.59 0.72
C GLU A 85 12.59 5.82 1.39
N GLN A 86 12.43 4.55 1.03
CA GLN A 86 11.31 3.69 1.45
C GLN A 86 11.09 3.69 2.98
N LEU A 87 12.17 3.59 3.76
CA LEU A 87 12.08 3.58 5.22
C LEU A 87 11.55 4.91 5.76
N ALA A 88 12.00 6.05 5.20
CA ALA A 88 11.55 7.36 5.63
C ALA A 88 10.06 7.58 5.30
N ILE A 89 9.62 7.13 4.13
CA ILE A 89 8.22 7.18 3.71
C ILE A 89 7.34 6.31 4.61
N ASP A 90 7.75 5.07 4.88
CA ASP A 90 6.99 4.17 5.75
C ASP A 90 6.90 4.70 7.18
N MET A 91 8.00 5.27 7.70
CA MET A 91 8.01 5.91 9.01
C MET A 91 7.11 7.15 9.06
N ALA A 92 7.15 8.00 8.02
CA ALA A 92 6.28 9.18 7.94
C ALA A 92 4.80 8.79 7.97
N MET A 93 4.39 7.72 7.27
CA MET A 93 3.00 7.24 7.31
C MET A 93 2.62 6.64 8.67
N ILE A 94 3.55 5.93 9.33
CA ILE A 94 3.33 5.37 10.67
C ILE A 94 3.16 6.49 11.70
N GLU A 95 4.03 7.51 11.65
CA GLU A 95 3.95 8.69 12.52
C GLU A 95 2.70 9.51 12.25
N LEU A 96 2.34 9.69 10.97
CA LEU A 96 1.12 10.36 10.56
C LEU A 96 -0.10 9.65 11.15
N ASP A 97 -0.21 8.32 11.02
CA ASP A 97 -1.30 7.55 11.61
C ASP A 97 -1.35 7.71 13.14
N GLY A 98 -0.19 7.63 13.80
CA GLY A 98 -0.03 7.89 15.23
C GLY A 98 -0.65 6.83 16.16
N SER A 99 -1.27 5.78 15.64
CA SER A 99 -1.78 4.65 16.42
C SER A 99 -0.84 3.45 16.35
N GLU A 100 -0.77 2.66 17.43
CA GLU A 100 0.11 1.48 17.50
C GLU A 100 -0.21 0.43 16.43
N ASN A 101 -1.47 0.35 16.01
CA ASN A 101 -1.99 -0.69 15.13
C ASN A 101 -2.43 -0.18 13.75
N LYS A 102 -2.09 1.06 13.37
CA LYS A 102 -2.46 1.67 12.07
C LYS A 102 -3.98 1.84 11.87
N GLY A 103 -4.74 1.94 12.96
CA GLY A 103 -6.20 1.96 12.94
C GLY A 103 -6.83 3.30 12.55
N ARG A 104 -6.07 4.40 12.53
CA ARG A 104 -6.62 5.74 12.24
C ARG A 104 -6.78 5.97 10.74
N LEU A 105 -5.70 5.75 9.98
CA LEU A 105 -5.67 5.83 8.52
C LEU A 105 -6.03 4.50 7.87
N GLY A 106 -5.80 3.39 8.58
CA GLY A 106 -6.02 2.03 8.10
C GLY A 106 -4.73 1.40 7.58
N ALA A 107 -4.43 0.20 8.07
CA ALA A 107 -3.28 -0.58 7.61
C ALA A 107 -3.32 -0.85 6.10
N ASN A 108 -4.52 -0.97 5.52
CA ASN A 108 -4.73 -1.11 4.08
C ASN A 108 -4.38 0.16 3.29
N ALA A 109 -4.65 1.36 3.81
CA ALA A 109 -4.24 2.60 3.16
C ALA A 109 -2.70 2.73 3.14
N ILE A 110 -2.09 2.56 4.31
CA ILE A 110 -0.63 2.67 4.50
C ILE A 110 0.12 1.64 3.64
N LEU A 111 -0.30 0.38 3.68
CA LEU A 111 0.35 -0.68 2.90
C LEU A 111 0.18 -0.47 1.40
N GLY A 112 -0.99 0.04 0.97
CA GLY A 112 -1.25 0.35 -0.44
C GLY A 112 -0.28 1.40 -0.98
N ALA A 113 -0.12 2.52 -0.26
CA ALA A 113 0.82 3.58 -0.63
C ALA A 113 2.28 3.08 -0.58
N SER A 114 2.68 2.40 0.50
CA SER A 114 4.02 1.82 0.68
C SER A 114 4.43 0.94 -0.51
N LEU A 115 3.57 0.00 -0.91
CA LEU A 115 3.85 -0.93 -2.02
C LEU A 115 3.77 -0.26 -3.40
N ALA A 116 2.88 0.72 -3.58
CA ALA A 116 2.78 1.46 -4.84
C ALA A 116 4.06 2.28 -5.08
N ILE A 117 4.55 2.97 -4.05
CA ILE A 117 5.78 3.75 -4.14
C ILE A 117 6.99 2.84 -4.40
N ALA A 118 7.13 1.73 -3.67
CA ALA A 118 8.21 0.76 -3.92
C ALA A 118 8.25 0.25 -5.37
N LYS A 119 7.09 0.04 -5.99
CA LYS A 119 6.98 -0.37 -7.40
C LYS A 119 7.36 0.75 -8.35
N ALA A 120 6.92 1.97 -8.08
CA ALA A 120 7.28 3.13 -8.89
C ALA A 120 8.81 3.36 -8.84
N SER A 121 9.42 3.26 -7.67
CA SER A 121 10.87 3.41 -7.49
C SER A 121 11.67 2.28 -8.16
N ALA A 122 11.13 1.05 -8.15
CA ALA A 122 11.71 -0.06 -8.91
C ALA A 122 11.69 0.22 -10.42
N GLU A 123 10.58 0.78 -10.94
CA GLU A 123 10.47 1.18 -12.34
C GLU A 123 11.44 2.32 -12.68
N ALA A 124 11.54 3.36 -11.85
CA ALA A 124 12.48 4.47 -12.01
C ALA A 124 13.94 3.99 -12.06
N SER A 125 14.26 2.96 -11.26
CA SER A 125 15.59 2.34 -11.25
C SER A 125 15.83 1.37 -12.43
N GLY A 126 14.82 1.11 -13.26
CA GLY A 126 14.88 0.09 -14.33
C GLY A 126 15.08 -1.33 -13.81
N LEU A 127 14.68 -1.60 -12.56
CA LEU A 127 14.88 -2.89 -11.89
C LEU A 127 13.56 -3.63 -11.73
N PRO A 128 13.55 -4.97 -11.89
CA PRO A 128 12.40 -5.74 -11.45
C PRO A 128 12.27 -5.64 -9.92
N LEU A 129 11.04 -5.59 -9.40
CA LEU A 129 10.76 -5.32 -7.98
C LEU A 129 11.56 -6.19 -7.01
N TYR A 130 11.74 -7.48 -7.28
CA TYR A 130 12.50 -8.38 -6.41
C TYR A 130 14.00 -7.98 -6.29
N ARG A 131 14.58 -7.39 -7.35
CA ARG A 131 15.94 -6.85 -7.33
C ARG A 131 16.01 -5.50 -6.63
N TYR A 132 15.01 -4.65 -6.84
CA TYR A 132 14.93 -3.37 -6.14
C TYR A 132 14.87 -3.58 -4.62
N VAL A 133 13.99 -4.48 -4.15
CA VAL A 133 13.81 -4.76 -2.72
C VAL A 133 14.96 -5.60 -2.14
N GLY A 134 15.37 -6.67 -2.83
CA GLY A 134 16.32 -7.65 -2.28
C GLY A 134 17.77 -7.47 -2.72
N GLY A 135 18.06 -6.47 -3.54
CA GLY A 135 19.40 -6.14 -4.04
C GLY A 135 20.01 -7.19 -4.99
N THR A 136 21.33 -7.13 -5.13
CA THR A 136 22.10 -7.96 -6.07
C THR A 136 22.10 -9.45 -5.73
N ASN A 137 21.70 -9.83 -4.51
CA ASN A 137 21.65 -11.22 -4.07
C ASN A 137 20.23 -11.82 -4.07
N ALA A 138 19.21 -11.11 -4.56
CA ALA A 138 17.87 -11.67 -4.71
C ALA A 138 17.81 -12.65 -5.89
N HIS A 139 17.96 -13.95 -5.61
CA HIS A 139 17.99 -15.01 -6.65
C HIS A 139 17.37 -16.35 -6.23
N LEU A 140 17.01 -16.53 -4.96
CA LEU A 140 16.41 -17.77 -4.47
C LEU A 140 14.91 -17.83 -4.78
N LEU A 141 14.48 -18.94 -5.39
CA LEU A 141 13.06 -19.22 -5.61
C LEU A 141 12.50 -20.03 -4.44
N PRO A 142 11.32 -19.69 -3.89
CA PRO A 142 10.71 -20.44 -2.80
C PRO A 142 10.10 -21.76 -3.30
N VAL A 143 10.10 -22.79 -2.44
CA VAL A 143 9.31 -24.01 -2.68
C VAL A 143 7.83 -23.68 -2.41
N PRO A 144 6.92 -23.92 -3.37
CA PRO A 144 5.51 -23.59 -3.19
C PRO A 144 4.82 -24.53 -2.21
N MET A 145 4.11 -23.98 -1.22
CA MET A 145 3.21 -24.73 -0.34
C MET A 145 1.78 -24.64 -0.91
N MET A 146 1.33 -25.69 -1.62
CA MET A 146 0.04 -25.71 -2.32
C MET A 146 -1.07 -26.25 -1.41
N ASN A 147 -2.05 -25.41 -1.06
CA ASN A 147 -3.24 -25.84 -0.32
C ASN A 147 -4.26 -26.49 -1.26
N ILE A 148 -4.54 -27.79 -1.08
CA ILE A 148 -5.38 -28.61 -1.98
C ILE A 148 -6.51 -29.39 -1.29
N ILE A 149 -6.73 -29.16 0.02
CA ILE A 149 -7.77 -29.83 0.82
C ILE A 149 -8.75 -28.80 1.36
#